data_AF-A0A085ZPB8-F1
#
_entry.id   AF-A0A085ZPB8-F1
#
_cell.length_a   1.000
_cell.length_b   1.000
_cell.length_c   1.000
_cell.angle_alpha   90.00
_cell.angle_beta   90.00
_cell.angle_gamma   90.00
#
_symmetry.space_group_name_H-M   'P 1'
#
loop_
_entity.id
_entity.type
_entity.pdbx_description
1 polymer ?
#
loop_
_entity_poly.entity_id
_entity_poly.type
_entity_poly.pdbx_seq_one_letter_code
_entity_poly.pdbx_strand_id
1 'polypeptide(L)'
;MGFLDKLLGKKDTLIESYSDFWNWFLKNEKEFFKVVQSGENIHPGFFDKLSPKLDEIHNDIYYLTGMFDDQTAELVLTPDGVVRNIYVIEDLVNAAPKIEGWKFTALKPASDIKDVSINYKDFNFDSDSLKFCPKLHSDYPDEIDLNIVFEDFKEEEKGFIANGVYLFLDNYLGELHSLTLIDNMKVVGKDKISEELIPIEKLKDYLIWREKEFVEKYEGTRHNTENDCYANFEGKRQSGIIVLAVINTTLLEWDKKASHPWIFIVSVPFKKTDESGLPDDETYKLLDEIEEEIMLSLPDLDGYLNIGRETSDGKREIFFACKEFRKPPKVLDQIIKKYNQKFDIDYEIYKDKYWQTFRHFEQK
;
A
#
# COMPACT_ATOMS: atom_id res chain seq x y z
N MET A 1 -44.56 23.49 -17.77
CA MET A 1 -43.50 22.45 -17.66
C MET A 1 -42.17 23.17 -17.78
N GLY A 2 -41.23 23.14 -16.83
CA GLY A 2 -41.27 22.56 -15.50
C GLY A 2 -40.40 23.41 -14.56
N PHE A 3 -41.01 23.91 -13.48
CA PHE A 3 -40.30 24.49 -12.33
C PHE A 3 -39.42 23.43 -11.61
N LEU A 4 -39.53 22.16 -12.02
CA LEU A 4 -38.74 21.02 -11.57
C LEU A 4 -37.37 20.92 -12.28
N ASP A 5 -37.17 21.53 -13.46
CA ASP A 5 -35.85 21.53 -14.13
C ASP A 5 -34.83 22.48 -13.47
N LYS A 6 -35.28 23.37 -12.58
CA LYS A 6 -34.42 24.21 -11.75
C LYS A 6 -34.05 23.59 -10.40
N LEU A 7 -34.69 22.47 -10.04
CA LEU A 7 -34.44 21.71 -8.81
C LEU A 7 -33.53 20.50 -9.03
N LEU A 8 -33.34 20.08 -10.28
CA LEU A 8 -32.25 19.19 -10.66
C LEU A 8 -31.01 20.04 -10.88
N GLY A 9 -30.14 20.08 -9.87
CA GLY A 9 -28.83 20.75 -9.97
C GLY A 9 -28.13 20.37 -11.27
N LYS A 10 -27.37 21.32 -11.84
CA LYS A 10 -26.45 21.03 -12.94
C LYS A 10 -25.77 19.70 -12.62
N LYS A 11 -25.84 18.71 -13.53
CA LYS A 11 -25.01 17.52 -13.40
C LYS A 11 -23.58 18.03 -13.20
N ASP A 12 -23.04 17.79 -12.02
CA ASP A 12 -21.65 18.12 -11.75
C ASP A 12 -20.81 17.43 -12.82
N THR A 13 -19.80 18.14 -13.31
CA THR A 13 -18.87 17.60 -14.30
C THR A 13 -18.23 16.34 -13.73
N LEU A 14 -18.23 15.28 -14.54
CA LEU A 14 -17.51 14.04 -14.21
C LEU A 14 -16.03 14.38 -14.03
N ILE A 15 -15.42 13.83 -12.99
CA ILE A 15 -13.99 13.96 -12.73
C ILE A 15 -13.27 12.83 -13.47
N GLU A 16 -12.53 13.18 -14.54
CA GLU A 16 -11.76 12.22 -15.34
C GLU A 16 -10.24 12.36 -15.11
N SER A 17 -9.81 13.41 -14.42
CA SER A 17 -8.41 13.72 -14.13
C SER A 17 -8.24 14.45 -12.80
N TYR A 18 -7.01 14.45 -12.26
CA TYR A 18 -6.68 15.24 -11.07
C TYR A 18 -6.95 16.74 -11.26
N SER A 19 -6.74 17.26 -12.48
CA SER A 19 -7.05 18.65 -12.81
C SER A 19 -8.55 18.93 -12.69
N ASP A 20 -9.40 18.02 -13.15
CA ASP A 20 -10.85 18.17 -13.01
C ASP A 20 -11.26 18.21 -11.54
N PHE A 21 -10.69 17.31 -10.72
CA PHE A 21 -10.93 17.27 -9.28
C PHE A 21 -10.57 18.61 -8.62
N TRP A 22 -9.36 19.12 -8.87
CA TRP A 22 -8.91 20.36 -8.26
C TRP A 22 -9.65 21.59 -8.78
N ASN A 23 -10.06 21.60 -10.04
CA ASN A 23 -10.93 22.65 -10.59
C ASN A 23 -12.33 22.62 -9.95
N TRP A 24 -12.85 21.44 -9.62
CA TRP A 24 -14.07 21.31 -8.84
C TRP A 24 -13.86 21.78 -7.40
N PHE A 25 -12.78 21.36 -6.73
CA PHE A 25 -12.48 21.78 -5.36
C PHE A 25 -12.36 23.30 -5.26
N LEU A 26 -11.62 23.94 -6.18
CA LEU A 26 -11.43 25.40 -6.24
C LEU A 26 -12.75 26.17 -6.37
N LYS A 27 -13.76 25.61 -7.04
CA LYS A 27 -15.10 26.25 -7.14
C LYS A 27 -15.86 26.21 -5.82
N ASN A 28 -15.56 25.24 -4.96
CA ASN A 28 -16.27 25.00 -3.69
C ASN A 28 -15.45 25.43 -2.46
N GLU A 29 -14.18 25.79 -2.63
CA GLU A 29 -13.21 26.04 -1.55
C GLU A 29 -13.72 27.00 -0.47
N LYS A 30 -14.46 28.06 -0.84
CA LYS A 30 -14.95 29.05 0.12
C LYS A 30 -16.06 28.52 1.02
N GLU A 31 -16.90 27.64 0.48
CA GLU A 31 -17.95 27.00 1.25
C GLU A 31 -17.33 25.96 2.17
N PHE A 32 -16.43 25.15 1.62
CA PHE A 32 -15.66 24.17 2.38
C PHE A 32 -14.88 24.82 3.52
N PHE A 33 -14.21 25.94 3.28
CA PHE A 33 -13.38 26.59 4.29
C PHE A 33 -14.24 27.05 5.47
N LYS A 34 -15.43 27.61 5.20
CA LYS A 34 -16.37 28.03 6.26
C LYS A 34 -16.85 26.85 7.09
N VAL A 35 -17.13 25.72 6.44
CA VAL A 35 -17.58 24.49 7.11
C VAL A 35 -16.46 23.91 8.00
N VAL A 36 -15.22 23.88 7.49
CA VAL A 36 -14.07 23.42 8.27
C VAL A 36 -13.76 24.38 9.43
N GLN A 37 -13.80 25.68 9.18
CA GLN A 37 -13.52 26.71 10.20
C GLN A 37 -14.57 26.74 11.32
N SER A 38 -15.85 26.52 11.01
CA SER A 38 -16.87 26.45 12.06
C SER A 38 -16.83 25.13 12.83
N GLY A 39 -16.33 24.05 12.23
CA GLY A 39 -16.43 22.70 12.77
C GLY A 39 -17.86 22.14 12.79
N GLU A 40 -18.84 22.91 12.31
CA GLU A 40 -20.25 22.54 12.32
C GLU A 40 -20.65 21.96 10.96
N ASN A 41 -21.49 20.92 10.97
CA ASN A 41 -22.01 20.28 9.75
C ASN A 41 -20.92 19.74 8.79
N ILE A 42 -19.77 19.29 9.33
CA ILE A 42 -18.65 18.77 8.51
C ILE A 42 -19.07 17.62 7.58
N HIS A 43 -19.93 16.72 8.07
CA HIS A 43 -20.41 15.59 7.28
C HIS A 43 -21.19 16.03 6.03
N PRO A 44 -22.37 16.68 6.16
CA PRO A 44 -23.14 17.08 4.97
C PRO A 44 -22.51 18.26 4.20
N GLY A 45 -21.74 19.11 4.88
CA GLY A 45 -21.18 20.33 4.29
C GLY A 45 -19.86 20.10 3.54
N PHE A 46 -19.13 19.04 3.86
CA PHE A 46 -17.81 18.75 3.30
C PHE A 46 -17.68 17.27 2.89
N PHE A 47 -17.81 16.31 3.81
CA PHE A 47 -17.54 14.89 3.50
C PHE A 47 -18.48 14.29 2.45
N ASP A 48 -19.79 14.51 2.57
CA ASP A 48 -20.78 13.97 1.62
C ASP A 48 -20.61 14.55 0.20
N LYS A 49 -19.96 15.71 0.08
CA LYS A 49 -19.63 16.35 -1.21
C LYS A 49 -18.28 15.89 -1.75
N LEU A 50 -17.32 15.64 -0.86
CA LEU A 50 -15.95 15.26 -1.21
C LEU A 50 -15.84 13.79 -1.64
N SER A 51 -16.43 12.86 -0.86
CA SER A 51 -16.30 11.41 -1.10
C SER A 51 -16.62 11.01 -2.53
N PRO A 52 -17.79 11.38 -3.10
CA PRO A 52 -18.15 10.91 -4.44
C PRO A 52 -17.20 11.42 -5.52
N LYS A 53 -16.52 12.56 -5.29
CA LYS A 53 -15.58 13.15 -6.24
C LYS A 53 -14.19 12.54 -6.16
N LEU A 54 -13.81 12.03 -4.99
CA LEU A 54 -12.61 11.20 -4.84
C LEU A 54 -12.83 9.81 -5.44
N ASP A 55 -14.01 9.22 -5.25
CA ASP A 55 -14.37 7.91 -5.82
C ASP A 55 -14.35 7.91 -7.37
N GLU A 56 -14.64 9.05 -8.00
CA GLU A 56 -14.50 9.23 -9.45
C GLU A 56 -13.03 9.17 -9.92
N ILE A 57 -12.05 9.47 -9.05
CA ILE A 57 -10.61 9.38 -9.34
C ILE A 57 -10.10 7.96 -9.13
N HIS A 58 -10.32 7.44 -7.92
CA HIS A 58 -9.86 6.13 -7.48
C HIS A 58 -10.62 5.75 -6.20
N ASN A 59 -11.01 4.48 -6.08
CA ASN A 59 -11.65 3.99 -4.86
C ASN A 59 -10.68 4.03 -3.67
N ASP A 60 -11.18 3.95 -2.44
CA ASP A 60 -10.33 3.81 -1.25
C ASP A 60 -9.33 4.97 -1.04
N ILE A 61 -9.73 6.20 -1.41
CA ILE A 61 -9.09 7.43 -0.94
C ILE A 61 -9.85 7.92 0.30
N TYR A 62 -9.19 7.88 1.44
CA TYR A 62 -9.72 8.38 2.71
C TYR A 62 -9.17 9.77 3.02
N TYR A 63 -9.79 10.46 3.97
CA TYR A 63 -9.43 11.85 4.25
C TYR A 63 -9.73 12.30 5.68
N LEU A 64 -8.97 13.30 6.11
CA LEU A 64 -9.17 14.06 7.34
C LEU A 64 -9.15 15.56 6.99
N THR A 65 -9.90 16.37 7.73
CA THR A 65 -9.91 17.82 7.53
C THR A 65 -10.01 18.56 8.85
N GLY A 66 -9.43 19.74 8.91
CA GLY A 66 -9.43 20.59 10.10
C GLY A 66 -8.72 21.91 9.85
N MET A 67 -8.75 22.83 10.82
CA MET A 67 -7.92 24.03 10.76
C MET A 67 -6.47 23.66 11.11
N PHE A 68 -5.54 23.98 10.22
CA PHE A 68 -4.10 23.87 10.46
C PHE A 68 -3.61 25.01 11.33
N ASP A 69 -4.12 26.21 11.09
CA ASP A 69 -3.93 27.41 11.90
C ASP A 69 -5.16 28.32 11.82
N ASP A 70 -5.11 29.52 12.39
CA ASP A 70 -6.25 30.45 12.43
C ASP A 70 -6.77 30.88 11.03
N GLN A 71 -5.95 30.74 9.98
CA GLN A 71 -6.24 31.23 8.63
C GLN A 71 -6.23 30.13 7.56
N THR A 72 -5.76 28.93 7.88
CA THR A 72 -5.52 27.85 6.92
C THR A 72 -6.26 26.59 7.32
N ALA A 73 -7.14 26.09 6.45
CA ALA A 73 -7.71 24.76 6.55
C ALA A 73 -6.76 23.74 5.89
N GLU A 74 -6.72 22.52 6.41
CA GLU A 74 -5.95 21.42 5.85
C GLU A 74 -6.87 20.26 5.48
N LEU A 75 -6.66 19.71 4.29
CA LEU A 75 -7.21 18.44 3.85
C LEU A 75 -6.06 17.45 3.71
N VAL A 76 -6.06 16.43 4.56
CA VAL A 76 -5.13 15.29 4.49
C VAL A 76 -5.82 14.17 3.73
N LEU A 77 -5.20 13.69 2.66
CA LEU A 77 -5.63 12.51 1.93
C LEU A 77 -4.75 11.32 2.32
N THR A 78 -5.34 10.16 2.53
CA THR A 78 -4.67 8.98 3.08
C THR A 78 -5.22 7.69 2.44
N PRO A 79 -4.36 6.69 2.17
CA PRO A 79 -4.79 5.37 1.69
C PRO A 79 -5.25 4.46 2.83
N ASP A 80 -5.24 4.93 4.09
CA ASP A 80 -5.59 4.18 5.29
C ASP A 80 -4.85 2.82 5.38
N GLY A 81 -3.53 2.88 5.22
CA GLY A 81 -2.67 1.68 5.26
C GLY A 81 -2.58 0.86 3.99
N VAL A 82 -3.39 1.16 2.95
CA VAL A 82 -3.38 0.40 1.69
C VAL A 82 -2.22 0.86 0.78
N VAL A 83 -1.10 0.13 0.86
CA VAL A 83 0.16 0.49 0.15
C VAL A 83 -0.05 0.76 -1.34
N ARG A 84 -0.85 -0.05 -2.04
CA ARG A 84 -1.08 0.11 -3.48
C ARG A 84 -1.72 1.44 -3.87
N ASN A 85 -2.40 2.11 -2.94
CA ASN A 85 -3.08 3.39 -3.19
C ASN A 85 -2.18 4.60 -2.90
N ILE A 86 -1.02 4.43 -2.24
CA ILE A 86 -0.13 5.55 -1.84
C ILE A 86 0.20 6.44 -3.04
N TYR A 87 0.53 5.85 -4.19
CA TYR A 87 0.94 6.64 -5.36
C TYR A 87 -0.18 7.56 -5.86
N VAL A 88 -1.46 7.14 -5.80
CA VAL A 88 -2.61 7.96 -6.20
C VAL A 88 -2.77 9.15 -5.28
N ILE A 89 -2.62 8.94 -3.98
CA ILE A 89 -2.74 9.99 -2.96
C ILE A 89 -1.65 11.05 -3.18
N GLU A 90 -0.41 10.61 -3.32
CA GLU A 90 0.72 11.51 -3.56
C GLU A 90 0.58 12.26 -4.89
N ASP A 91 0.25 11.58 -5.98
CA ASP A 91 0.06 12.20 -7.29
C ASP A 91 -1.11 13.20 -7.29
N LEU A 92 -2.23 12.87 -6.64
CA LEU A 92 -3.38 13.76 -6.51
C LEU A 92 -3.01 15.04 -5.76
N VAL A 93 -2.38 14.94 -4.59
CA VAL A 93 -1.94 16.11 -3.81
C VAL A 93 -0.86 16.91 -4.54
N ASN A 94 0.10 16.25 -5.20
CA ASN A 94 1.13 16.92 -6.01
C ASN A 94 0.53 17.71 -7.18
N ALA A 95 -0.61 17.28 -7.72
CA ALA A 95 -1.34 17.99 -8.76
C ALA A 95 -2.17 19.17 -8.24
N ALA A 96 -2.23 19.40 -6.92
CA ALA A 96 -3.06 20.45 -6.33
C ALA A 96 -2.55 21.85 -6.72
N PRO A 97 -3.44 22.74 -7.22
CA PRO A 97 -3.09 24.13 -7.40
C PRO A 97 -2.92 24.81 -6.04
N LYS A 98 -2.19 25.92 -6.01
CA LYS A 98 -2.17 26.77 -4.83
C LYS A 98 -3.55 27.41 -4.63
N ILE A 99 -4.22 27.07 -3.54
CA ILE A 99 -5.50 27.66 -3.10
C ILE A 99 -5.24 28.41 -1.79
N GLU A 100 -5.47 29.72 -1.80
CA GLU A 100 -5.27 30.54 -0.59
C GLU A 100 -6.22 30.08 0.53
N GLY A 101 -5.71 29.99 1.76
CA GLY A 101 -6.44 29.45 2.91
C GLY A 101 -6.52 27.92 2.98
N TRP A 102 -5.87 27.19 2.06
CA TRP A 102 -5.85 25.73 2.06
C TRP A 102 -4.44 25.14 2.01
N LYS A 103 -4.27 24.05 2.76
CA LYS A 103 -3.14 23.14 2.69
C LYS A 103 -3.64 21.75 2.29
N PHE A 104 -2.94 21.11 1.37
CA PHE A 104 -3.22 19.73 0.96
C PHE A 104 -2.02 18.87 1.32
N THR A 105 -2.27 17.78 2.03
CA THR A 105 -1.23 16.90 2.54
C THR A 105 -1.52 15.47 2.10
N ALA A 106 -0.53 14.82 1.50
CA ALA A 106 -0.59 13.40 1.19
C ALA A 106 -0.01 12.62 2.37
N LEU A 107 -0.75 11.61 2.82
CA LEU A 107 -0.40 10.74 3.94
C LEU A 107 -0.38 11.51 5.27
N LYS A 108 -0.73 10.84 6.37
CA LYS A 108 -0.65 11.49 7.69
C LYS A 108 0.83 11.79 8.03
N PRO A 109 1.21 13.06 8.29
CA PRO A 109 2.59 13.39 8.64
C PRO A 109 2.92 12.92 10.06
N ALA A 110 4.21 12.73 10.33
CA ALA A 110 4.68 12.44 11.68
C ALA A 110 4.48 13.65 12.59
N SER A 111 3.99 13.40 13.80
CA SER A 111 3.86 14.40 14.86
C SER A 111 5.00 14.28 15.90
N ASP A 112 5.24 15.33 16.68
CA ASP A 112 6.09 15.21 17.87
C ASP A 112 5.39 14.28 18.86
N ILE A 113 6.13 13.35 19.45
CA ILE A 113 5.54 12.36 20.35
C ILE A 113 4.82 12.97 21.56
N LYS A 114 5.26 14.16 21.99
CA LYS A 114 4.61 14.88 23.10
C LYS A 114 3.20 15.34 22.77
N ASP A 115 2.89 15.46 21.49
CA ASP A 115 1.60 15.90 20.96
C ASP A 115 0.74 14.71 20.51
N VAL A 116 1.23 13.47 20.64
CA VAL A 116 0.51 12.24 20.25
C VAL A 116 -0.05 11.54 21.47
N SER A 117 -1.38 11.54 21.57
CA SER A 117 -2.14 10.68 22.48
C SER A 117 -3.40 10.23 21.76
N ILE A 118 -3.62 8.91 21.73
CA ILE A 118 -4.81 8.30 21.13
C ILE A 118 -5.68 7.76 22.25
N ASN A 119 -6.89 8.30 22.36
CA ASN A 119 -7.94 7.74 23.19
C ASN A 119 -8.82 6.85 22.30
N TYR A 120 -8.82 5.54 22.56
CA TYR A 120 -9.61 4.60 21.78
C TYR A 120 -10.32 3.64 22.73
N LYS A 121 -11.65 3.77 22.79
CA LYS A 121 -12.50 3.17 23.82
C LYS A 121 -12.06 3.62 25.22
N ASP A 122 -11.74 2.67 26.09
CA ASP A 122 -11.33 2.90 27.48
C ASP A 122 -9.79 2.92 27.63
N PHE A 123 -9.05 2.88 26.53
CA PHE A 123 -7.59 2.86 26.53
C PHE A 123 -7.01 4.20 26.04
N ASN A 124 -5.88 4.57 26.64
CA ASN A 124 -5.08 5.72 26.25
C ASN A 124 -3.68 5.25 25.81
N PHE A 125 -3.31 5.59 24.58
CA PHE A 125 -2.03 5.25 23.97
C PHE A 125 -1.20 6.52 23.86
N ASP A 126 -0.11 6.57 24.62
CA ASP A 126 0.83 7.68 24.65
C ASP A 126 2.26 7.15 24.87
N SER A 127 3.22 8.08 25.03
CA SER A 127 4.62 7.73 25.24
C SER A 127 4.88 6.96 26.54
N ASP A 128 4.07 7.17 27.56
CA ASP A 128 4.26 6.57 28.88
C ASP A 128 3.67 5.14 28.92
N SER A 129 2.57 4.91 28.17
CA SER A 129 1.87 3.61 28.16
C SER A 129 2.43 2.59 27.16
N LEU A 130 3.32 3.02 26.25
CA LEU A 130 3.89 2.17 25.20
C LEU A 130 5.42 2.06 25.30
N LYS A 131 5.90 0.84 25.04
CA LYS A 131 7.32 0.51 24.89
C LYS A 131 7.48 -0.42 23.70
N PHE A 132 8.71 -0.64 23.24
CA PHE A 132 8.98 -1.63 22.19
C PHE A 132 10.22 -2.44 22.49
N CYS A 133 10.30 -3.63 21.89
CA CYS A 133 11.55 -4.37 21.78
C CYS A 133 11.64 -5.01 20.39
N PRO A 134 12.79 -4.90 19.70
CA PRO A 134 12.98 -5.53 18.41
C PRO A 134 13.22 -7.04 18.58
N LYS A 135 12.68 -7.82 17.65
CA LYS A 135 12.90 -9.25 17.55
C LYS A 135 13.91 -9.51 16.44
N LEU A 136 15.08 -10.00 16.82
CA LEU A 136 16.18 -10.22 15.89
C LEU A 136 16.13 -11.63 15.31
N HIS A 137 16.22 -11.74 13.99
CA HIS A 137 16.26 -13.00 13.26
C HIS A 137 17.62 -13.15 12.58
N SER A 138 18.36 -14.22 12.87
CA SER A 138 19.68 -14.46 12.26
C SER A 138 19.61 -14.61 10.75
N ASP A 139 18.53 -15.22 10.28
CA ASP A 139 18.33 -15.56 8.87
C ASP A 139 17.76 -14.38 8.08
N TYR A 140 17.13 -13.42 8.78
CA TYR A 140 16.51 -12.22 8.22
C TYR A 140 17.02 -10.95 8.94
N PRO A 141 18.33 -10.69 8.93
CA PRO A 141 18.94 -9.64 9.76
C PRO A 141 18.50 -8.22 9.38
N ASP A 142 17.91 -8.03 8.21
CA ASP A 142 17.42 -6.73 7.72
C ASP A 142 15.92 -6.52 8.01
N GLU A 143 15.19 -7.54 8.48
CA GLU A 143 13.80 -7.37 8.91
C GLU A 143 13.73 -6.57 10.22
N ILE A 144 12.71 -5.72 10.28
CA ILE A 144 12.31 -4.94 11.45
C ILE A 144 11.03 -5.59 11.97
N ASP A 145 11.20 -6.60 12.81
CA ASP A 145 10.14 -7.27 13.56
C ASP A 145 10.10 -6.68 14.98
N LEU A 146 8.94 -6.18 15.40
CA LEU A 146 8.76 -5.44 16.65
C LEU A 146 7.69 -6.07 17.53
N ASN A 147 8.01 -6.26 18.81
CA ASN A 147 6.99 -6.36 19.83
C ASN A 147 6.72 -4.96 20.39
N ILE A 148 5.51 -4.44 20.19
CA ILE A 148 5.02 -3.26 20.89
C ILE A 148 4.36 -3.72 22.17
N VAL A 149 4.85 -3.19 23.29
CA VAL A 149 4.41 -3.56 24.63
C VAL A 149 3.52 -2.47 25.16
N PHE A 150 2.27 -2.85 25.44
CA PHE A 150 1.28 -1.97 26.06
C PHE A 150 1.07 -2.37 27.51
N GLU A 151 1.14 -1.41 28.43
CA GLU A 151 1.09 -1.69 29.87
C GLU A 151 -0.26 -2.26 30.31
N ASP A 152 -1.36 -1.75 29.76
CA ASP A 152 -2.73 -2.18 30.08
C ASP A 152 -3.27 -3.26 29.12
N PHE A 153 -2.38 -4.09 28.56
CA PHE A 153 -2.77 -5.12 27.60
C PHE A 153 -3.73 -6.15 28.21
N LYS A 154 -4.81 -6.45 27.48
CA LYS A 154 -5.77 -7.51 27.80
C LYS A 154 -6.02 -8.39 26.58
N GLU A 155 -5.91 -9.71 26.75
CA GLU A 155 -6.00 -10.66 25.63
C GLU A 155 -7.39 -10.65 24.97
N GLU A 156 -8.45 -10.46 25.77
CA GLU A 156 -9.83 -10.35 25.32
C GLU A 156 -10.11 -9.09 24.48
N GLU A 157 -9.32 -8.02 24.66
CA GLU A 157 -9.47 -6.75 23.95
C GLU A 157 -8.36 -6.52 22.91
N LYS A 158 -7.54 -7.55 22.62
CA LYS A 158 -6.33 -7.43 21.79
C LYS A 158 -6.54 -6.78 20.43
N GLY A 159 -7.69 -6.98 19.80
CA GLY A 159 -8.00 -6.35 18.51
C GLY A 159 -8.17 -4.84 18.62
N PHE A 160 -8.86 -4.36 19.66
CA PHE A 160 -9.02 -2.92 19.90
C PHE A 160 -7.71 -2.28 20.34
N ILE A 161 -6.93 -2.98 21.17
CA ILE A 161 -5.62 -2.52 21.61
C ILE A 161 -4.66 -2.42 20.41
N ALA A 162 -4.63 -3.45 19.55
CA ALA A 162 -3.82 -3.42 18.34
C ALA A 162 -4.18 -2.23 17.45
N ASN A 163 -5.48 -1.99 17.20
CA ASN A 163 -5.93 -0.83 16.42
C ASN A 163 -5.51 0.50 17.06
N GLY A 164 -5.62 0.63 18.39
CA GLY A 164 -5.16 1.83 19.10
C GLY A 164 -3.66 2.07 18.96
N VAL A 165 -2.85 1.01 19.00
CA VAL A 165 -1.41 1.08 18.75
C VAL A 165 -1.11 1.48 17.30
N TYR A 166 -1.79 0.90 16.30
CA TYR A 166 -1.62 1.31 14.90
C TYR A 166 -1.95 2.80 14.71
N LEU A 167 -3.07 3.27 15.26
CA LEU A 167 -3.44 4.69 15.23
C LEU A 167 -2.37 5.58 15.89
N PHE A 168 -1.81 5.15 17.03
CA PHE A 168 -0.73 5.88 17.70
C PHE A 168 0.52 5.95 16.81
N LEU A 169 0.95 4.83 16.25
CA LEU A 169 2.14 4.76 15.40
C LEU A 169 1.99 5.58 14.11
N ASP A 170 0.82 5.56 13.48
CA ASP A 170 0.57 6.37 12.28
C ASP A 170 0.68 7.87 12.56
N ASN A 171 0.22 8.34 13.73
CA ASN A 171 0.35 9.74 14.12
C ASN A 171 1.78 10.09 14.56
N TYR A 172 2.46 9.19 15.27
CA TYR A 172 3.82 9.44 15.77
C TYR A 172 4.89 9.32 14.68
N LEU A 173 4.89 8.23 13.91
CA LEU A 173 5.88 7.95 12.88
C LEU A 173 5.54 8.61 11.53
N GLY A 174 4.26 8.95 11.34
CA GLY A 174 3.69 9.24 10.03
C GLY A 174 3.31 7.94 9.31
N GLU A 175 2.25 8.01 8.52
CA GLU A 175 1.67 6.83 7.85
C GLU A 175 2.67 6.15 6.92
N LEU A 176 3.45 6.92 6.15
CA LEU A 176 4.42 6.36 5.22
C LEU A 176 5.49 5.53 5.95
N HIS A 177 6.12 6.08 6.99
CA HIS A 177 7.17 5.37 7.72
C HIS A 177 6.63 4.18 8.53
N SER A 178 5.43 4.30 9.09
CA SER A 178 4.73 3.20 9.76
C SER A 178 4.60 2.00 8.83
N LEU A 179 4.14 2.24 7.58
CA LEU A 179 3.92 1.19 6.58
C LEU A 179 5.19 0.67 5.92
N THR A 180 6.20 1.53 5.69
CA THR A 180 7.37 1.14 4.89
C THR A 180 8.57 0.71 5.71
N LEU A 181 8.68 1.09 7.00
CA LEU A 181 9.84 0.74 7.81
C LEU A 181 9.60 -0.50 8.66
N ILE A 182 8.42 -0.65 9.26
CA ILE A 182 8.09 -1.79 10.12
C ILE A 182 7.65 -2.96 9.24
N ASP A 183 8.39 -4.08 9.26
CA ASP A 183 8.04 -5.25 8.45
C ASP A 183 7.03 -6.15 9.15
N ASN A 184 7.22 -6.34 10.46
CA ASN A 184 6.34 -7.14 11.30
C ASN A 184 6.12 -6.43 12.64
N MET A 185 4.90 -6.52 13.15
CA MET A 185 4.56 -5.96 14.44
C MET A 185 3.61 -6.88 15.20
N LYS A 186 3.88 -7.06 16.48
CA LYS A 186 2.97 -7.71 17.40
C LYS A 186 2.75 -6.85 18.63
N VAL A 187 1.49 -6.66 19.01
CA VAL A 187 1.16 -6.01 20.27
C VAL A 187 1.02 -7.05 21.38
N VAL A 188 1.73 -6.86 22.49
CA VAL A 188 1.80 -7.80 23.60
C VAL A 188 1.73 -7.10 24.95
N GLY A 189 1.37 -7.87 25.98
CA GLY A 189 1.51 -7.45 27.37
C GLY A 189 2.94 -7.61 27.89
N LYS A 190 3.26 -6.83 28.92
CA LYS A 190 4.59 -6.80 29.55
C LYS A 190 5.03 -8.15 30.12
N ASP A 191 4.08 -8.97 30.54
CA ASP A 191 4.27 -10.32 31.08
C ASP A 191 4.84 -11.33 30.06
N LYS A 192 4.71 -11.04 28.77
CA LYS A 192 5.19 -11.90 27.68
C LYS A 192 6.62 -11.57 27.20
N ILE A 193 7.26 -10.55 27.76
CA ILE A 193 8.58 -10.07 27.33
C ILE A 193 9.61 -10.27 28.44
N SER A 194 10.75 -10.87 28.07
CA SER A 194 11.90 -11.07 28.97
C SER A 194 13.06 -10.12 28.67
N GLU A 195 13.04 -9.53 27.48
CA GLU A 195 14.01 -8.62 26.92
C GLU A 195 13.89 -7.21 27.52
N GLU A 196 14.94 -6.40 27.36
CA GLU A 196 14.93 -5.01 27.78
C GLU A 196 13.93 -4.20 26.94
N LEU A 197 13.02 -3.51 27.63
CA LEU A 197 12.01 -2.66 26.99
C LEU A 197 12.59 -1.28 26.71
N ILE A 198 12.45 -0.84 25.46
CA ILE A 198 12.89 0.47 24.99
C ILE A 198 11.67 1.42 25.02
N PRO A 199 11.81 2.65 25.58
CA PRO A 199 10.76 3.66 25.51
C PRO A 199 10.34 3.95 24.07
N ILE A 200 9.02 4.08 23.82
CA ILE A 200 8.49 4.21 22.46
C ILE A 200 8.98 5.48 21.75
N GLU A 201 9.40 6.51 22.47
CA GLU A 201 9.97 7.74 21.92
C GLU A 201 11.28 7.54 21.18
N LYS A 202 11.95 6.40 21.39
CA LYS A 202 13.16 6.03 20.65
C LYS A 202 12.87 5.25 19.38
N LEU A 203 11.62 4.87 19.12
CA LEU A 203 11.27 4.02 17.98
C LEU A 203 11.58 4.72 16.66
N LYS A 204 11.24 6.01 16.52
CA LYS A 204 11.53 6.77 15.30
C LYS A 204 13.03 6.78 14.97
N ASP A 205 13.88 7.05 15.95
CA ASP A 205 15.33 7.06 15.78
C ASP A 205 15.87 5.66 15.46
N TYR A 206 15.33 4.63 16.11
CA TYR A 206 15.67 3.24 15.82
C TYR A 206 15.34 2.87 14.37
N LEU A 207 14.14 3.21 13.88
CA LEU A 207 13.73 2.92 12.50
C LEU A 207 14.60 3.67 11.48
N ILE A 208 14.90 4.96 11.72
CA ILE A 208 15.78 5.75 10.85
C ILE A 208 17.20 5.15 10.81
N TRP A 209 17.72 4.71 11.95
CA TRP A 209 19.02 4.04 12.00
C TRP A 209 19.02 2.74 11.19
N ARG A 210 18.01 1.89 11.36
CA ARG A 210 17.87 0.63 10.61
C ARG A 210 17.70 0.85 9.10
N GLU A 211 16.90 1.84 8.71
CA GLU A 211 16.74 2.24 7.31
C GLU A 211 18.08 2.68 6.72
N LYS A 212 18.86 3.47 7.46
CA LYS A 212 20.18 3.92 7.01
C LYS A 212 21.14 2.76 6.79
N GLU A 213 21.23 1.81 7.74
CA GLU A 213 22.05 0.59 7.57
C GLU A 213 21.64 -0.19 6.31
N PHE A 214 20.33 -0.33 6.09
CA PHE A 214 19.77 -1.03 4.94
C PHE A 214 20.13 -0.33 3.62
N VAL A 215 19.96 1.00 3.55
CA VAL A 215 20.32 1.79 2.38
C VAL A 215 21.82 1.69 2.11
N GLU A 216 22.69 1.88 3.11
CA GLU A 216 24.15 1.78 2.94
C GLU A 216 24.58 0.40 2.44
N LYS A 217 23.89 -0.67 2.86
CA LYS A 217 24.18 -2.05 2.46
C LYS A 217 23.73 -2.37 1.03
N TYR A 218 22.60 -1.83 0.58
CA TYR A 218 21.94 -2.24 -0.66
C TYR A 218 21.86 -1.16 -1.76
N GLU A 219 22.23 0.08 -1.47
CA GLU A 219 22.29 1.15 -2.46
C GLU A 219 23.11 0.72 -3.69
N GLY A 220 22.60 1.05 -4.87
CA GLY A 220 23.21 0.64 -6.14
C GLY A 220 23.11 -0.85 -6.49
N THR A 221 22.57 -1.71 -5.63
CA THR A 221 22.34 -3.12 -5.98
C THR A 221 21.36 -3.24 -7.15
N ARG A 222 21.77 -4.04 -8.13
CA ARG A 222 21.04 -4.36 -9.37
C ARG A 222 21.34 -5.80 -9.76
N HIS A 223 20.42 -6.40 -10.51
CA HIS A 223 20.58 -7.69 -11.17
C HIS A 223 20.17 -7.53 -12.63
N ASN A 224 20.91 -8.15 -13.56
CA ASN A 224 20.58 -8.17 -14.99
C ASN A 224 20.03 -9.56 -15.31
N THR A 225 18.80 -9.64 -15.80
CA THR A 225 18.09 -10.90 -16.03
C THR A 225 18.33 -11.53 -17.41
N GLU A 226 19.09 -10.88 -18.31
CA GLU A 226 19.30 -11.31 -19.71
C GLU A 226 19.79 -12.77 -19.85
N ASN A 227 20.60 -13.24 -18.92
CA ASN A 227 21.22 -14.57 -18.96
C ASN A 227 20.78 -15.48 -17.80
N ASP A 228 19.67 -15.15 -17.14
CA ASP A 228 19.16 -15.94 -16.03
C ASP A 228 18.59 -17.29 -16.49
N CYS A 229 18.67 -18.28 -15.60
CA CYS A 229 18.12 -19.61 -15.82
C CYS A 229 16.69 -19.72 -15.29
N TYR A 230 15.82 -20.31 -16.10
CA TYR A 230 14.42 -20.57 -15.75
C TYR A 230 14.15 -22.08 -15.63
N ALA A 231 13.34 -22.46 -14.64
CA ALA A 231 12.85 -23.82 -14.47
C ALA A 231 11.33 -23.88 -14.71
N ASN A 232 10.89 -24.96 -15.35
CA ASN A 232 9.48 -25.28 -15.51
C ASN A 232 9.06 -26.27 -14.41
N PHE A 233 7.99 -25.93 -13.71
CA PHE A 233 7.36 -26.79 -12.71
C PHE A 233 5.99 -27.22 -13.23
N GLU A 234 5.71 -28.51 -13.15
CA GLU A 234 4.40 -29.08 -13.45
C GLU A 234 3.93 -29.88 -12.26
N GLY A 235 2.70 -29.61 -11.83
CA GLY A 235 2.07 -30.27 -10.70
C GLY A 235 0.59 -30.54 -10.93
N LYS A 236 0.01 -31.35 -10.06
CA LYS A 236 -1.42 -31.65 -10.06
C LYS A 236 -1.95 -31.50 -8.63
N ARG A 237 -2.95 -30.64 -8.44
CA ARG A 237 -3.64 -30.48 -7.15
C ARG A 237 -4.41 -31.75 -6.79
N GLN A 238 -4.79 -31.91 -5.52
CA GLN A 238 -5.62 -33.03 -5.07
C GLN A 238 -6.97 -33.11 -5.80
N SER A 239 -7.50 -31.97 -6.26
CA SER A 239 -8.70 -31.86 -7.10
C SER A 239 -8.50 -32.36 -8.53
N GLY A 240 -7.26 -32.60 -8.95
CA GLY A 240 -6.89 -33.01 -10.30
C GLY A 240 -6.56 -31.86 -11.27
N ILE A 241 -6.59 -30.62 -10.81
CA ILE A 241 -6.25 -29.43 -11.61
C ILE A 241 -4.73 -29.37 -11.84
N ILE A 242 -4.33 -29.06 -13.06
CA ILE A 242 -2.91 -28.88 -13.45
C ILE A 242 -2.41 -27.51 -12.97
N VAL A 243 -1.19 -27.49 -12.46
CA VAL A 243 -0.44 -26.28 -12.11
C VAL A 243 0.81 -26.25 -12.98
N LEU A 244 1.00 -25.16 -13.72
CA LEU A 244 2.22 -24.90 -14.49
C LEU A 244 2.88 -23.64 -13.95
N ALA A 245 4.17 -23.69 -13.63
CA ALA A 245 4.93 -22.50 -13.27
C ALA A 245 6.25 -22.42 -14.04
N VAL A 246 6.66 -21.20 -14.38
CA VAL A 246 7.95 -20.90 -14.99
C VAL A 246 8.63 -19.89 -14.09
N ILE A 247 9.74 -20.27 -13.46
CA ILE A 247 10.36 -19.48 -12.39
C ILE A 247 11.84 -19.25 -12.70
N ASN A 248 12.29 -18.01 -12.50
CA ASN A 248 13.68 -17.60 -12.58
C ASN A 248 14.46 -18.14 -11.37
N THR A 249 15.09 -19.29 -11.55
CA THR A 249 15.88 -19.96 -10.51
C THR A 249 17.16 -19.21 -10.15
N THR A 250 17.74 -18.46 -11.08
CA THR A 250 18.92 -17.62 -10.79
C THR A 250 18.57 -16.52 -9.79
N LEU A 251 17.41 -15.88 -9.93
CA LEU A 251 16.91 -14.91 -8.95
C LEU A 251 16.58 -15.56 -7.61
N LEU A 252 15.94 -16.74 -7.60
CA LEU A 252 15.65 -17.44 -6.34
C LEU A 252 16.90 -17.83 -5.56
N GLU A 253 18.05 -18.01 -6.20
CA GLU A 253 19.32 -18.29 -5.53
C GLU A 253 20.11 -17.00 -5.20
N TRP A 254 19.64 -15.84 -5.65
CA TRP A 254 20.35 -14.58 -5.45
C TRP A 254 20.43 -14.21 -3.97
N ASP A 255 21.61 -13.81 -3.50
CA ASP A 255 21.88 -13.54 -2.08
C ASP A 255 21.49 -12.11 -1.66
N LYS A 256 21.10 -11.25 -2.60
CA LYS A 256 20.71 -9.86 -2.35
C LYS A 256 19.20 -9.60 -2.47
N LYS A 257 18.35 -10.61 -2.25
CA LYS A 257 16.86 -10.49 -2.29
C LYS A 257 16.35 -9.26 -1.54
N ALA A 258 16.88 -9.02 -0.34
CA ALA A 258 16.55 -7.88 0.51
C ALA A 258 16.62 -6.52 -0.20
N SER A 259 17.47 -6.35 -1.21
CA SER A 259 17.56 -5.10 -1.99
C SER A 259 16.30 -4.78 -2.82
N HIS A 260 15.42 -5.76 -3.04
CA HIS A 260 14.16 -5.61 -3.78
C HIS A 260 13.01 -6.12 -2.90
N PRO A 261 12.66 -5.37 -1.85
CA PRO A 261 11.86 -5.90 -0.73
C PRO A 261 10.36 -5.93 -0.99
N TRP A 262 9.89 -5.42 -2.12
CA TRP A 262 8.47 -5.33 -2.44
C TRP A 262 8.08 -6.43 -3.40
N ILE A 263 7.18 -7.31 -2.97
CA ILE A 263 6.61 -8.34 -3.82
C ILE A 263 5.37 -7.79 -4.48
N PHE A 264 5.33 -7.88 -5.81
CA PHE A 264 4.22 -7.43 -6.64
C PHE A 264 3.68 -8.61 -7.44
N ILE A 265 2.42 -8.97 -7.20
CA ILE A 265 1.76 -10.13 -7.82
C ILE A 265 0.60 -9.65 -8.65
N VAL A 266 0.63 -9.93 -9.94
CA VAL A 266 -0.45 -9.61 -10.87
C VAL A 266 -1.30 -10.85 -11.10
N SER A 267 -2.59 -10.77 -10.80
CA SER A 267 -3.56 -11.84 -11.01
C SER A 267 -4.41 -11.56 -12.25
N VAL A 268 -4.42 -12.51 -13.18
CA VAL A 268 -5.22 -12.44 -14.41
C VAL A 268 -6.12 -13.68 -14.49
N PRO A 269 -7.36 -13.61 -13.97
CA PRO A 269 -8.37 -14.66 -14.12
C PRO A 269 -8.80 -14.82 -15.58
N PHE A 270 -8.98 -16.05 -16.04
CA PHE A 270 -9.46 -16.39 -17.37
C PHE A 270 -10.51 -17.51 -17.31
N LYS A 271 -11.44 -17.50 -18.27
CA LYS A 271 -12.57 -18.46 -18.31
C LYS A 271 -12.46 -19.51 -19.40
N LYS A 272 -11.88 -19.14 -20.55
CA LYS A 272 -11.74 -20.05 -21.68
C LYS A 272 -10.57 -20.99 -21.40
N THR A 273 -10.88 -22.28 -21.31
CA THR A 273 -9.92 -23.33 -21.00
C THR A 273 -10.00 -24.47 -21.99
N ASP A 274 -8.88 -25.19 -22.15
CA ASP A 274 -8.83 -26.48 -22.83
C ASP A 274 -9.34 -27.61 -21.91
N GLU A 275 -9.28 -28.85 -22.39
CA GLU A 275 -9.73 -30.04 -21.63
C GLU A 275 -8.93 -30.28 -20.33
N SER A 276 -7.77 -29.64 -20.19
CA SER A 276 -6.89 -29.75 -19.02
C SER A 276 -7.10 -28.65 -17.99
N GLY A 277 -7.92 -27.64 -18.30
CA GLY A 277 -8.17 -26.47 -17.45
C GLY A 277 -7.14 -25.35 -17.65
N LEU A 278 -6.27 -25.46 -18.65
CA LEU A 278 -5.30 -24.44 -19.05
C LEU A 278 -5.93 -23.48 -20.07
N PRO A 279 -5.42 -22.24 -20.24
CA PRO A 279 -6.01 -21.28 -21.17
C PRO A 279 -5.93 -21.78 -22.61
N ASP A 280 -6.95 -21.48 -23.42
CA ASP A 280 -6.90 -21.75 -24.87
C ASP A 280 -5.85 -20.88 -25.59
N ASP A 281 -5.52 -21.20 -26.84
CA ASP A 281 -4.46 -20.52 -27.60
C ASP A 281 -4.67 -18.99 -27.73
N GLU A 282 -5.92 -18.54 -27.84
CA GLU A 282 -6.26 -17.11 -27.93
C GLU A 282 -6.02 -16.42 -26.58
N THR A 283 -6.50 -17.02 -25.50
CA THR A 283 -6.32 -16.53 -24.14
C THR A 283 -4.85 -16.52 -23.76
N TYR A 284 -4.12 -17.59 -24.08
CA TYR A 284 -2.70 -17.73 -23.79
C TYR A 284 -1.88 -16.59 -24.42
N LYS A 285 -2.14 -16.25 -25.68
CA LYS A 285 -1.49 -15.11 -26.36
C LYS A 285 -1.77 -13.79 -25.68
N LEU A 286 -3.02 -13.54 -25.30
CA LEU A 286 -3.38 -12.30 -24.61
C LEU A 286 -2.73 -12.20 -23.22
N LEU A 287 -2.60 -13.32 -22.51
CA LEU A 287 -1.90 -13.38 -21.23
C LEU A 287 -0.40 -13.07 -21.40
N ASP A 288 0.23 -13.59 -22.45
CA ASP A 288 1.64 -13.27 -22.78
C ASP A 288 1.81 -11.80 -23.18
N GLU A 289 0.90 -11.23 -23.97
CA GLU A 289 0.90 -9.79 -24.32
C GLU A 289 0.84 -8.89 -23.07
N ILE A 290 0.00 -9.23 -22.10
CA ILE A 290 -0.11 -8.48 -20.83
C ILE A 290 1.22 -8.57 -20.06
N GLU A 291 1.80 -9.76 -19.95
CA GLU A 291 3.08 -9.95 -19.24
C GLU A 291 4.22 -9.18 -19.91
N GLU A 292 4.32 -9.21 -21.24
CA GLU A 292 5.30 -8.44 -22.00
C GLU A 292 5.16 -6.93 -21.77
N GLU A 293 3.93 -6.40 -21.77
CA GLU A 293 3.68 -4.98 -21.50
C GLU A 293 4.07 -4.55 -20.08
N ILE A 294 3.83 -5.42 -19.09
CA ILE A 294 4.27 -5.21 -17.71
C ILE A 294 5.80 -5.17 -17.66
N MET A 295 6.49 -6.16 -18.24
CA MET A 295 7.96 -6.23 -18.25
C MET A 295 8.62 -5.05 -18.96
N LEU A 296 8.03 -4.57 -20.06
CA LEU A 296 8.52 -3.38 -20.77
C LEU A 296 8.40 -2.11 -19.92
N SER A 297 7.35 -2.03 -19.11
CA SER A 297 7.07 -0.88 -18.24
C SER A 297 7.84 -0.94 -16.92
N LEU A 298 8.18 -2.16 -16.47
CA LEU A 298 8.88 -2.49 -15.24
C LEU A 298 10.15 -3.32 -15.57
N PRO A 299 11.18 -2.71 -16.19
CA PRO A 299 12.40 -3.42 -16.54
C PRO A 299 13.31 -3.65 -15.33
N ASP A 300 14.14 -4.69 -15.40
CA ASP A 300 15.16 -5.05 -14.40
C ASP A 300 16.16 -3.90 -14.16
N LEU A 301 16.50 -3.14 -15.21
CA LEU A 301 17.37 -1.98 -15.15
C LEU A 301 16.88 -0.91 -14.17
N ASP A 302 15.57 -0.80 -13.99
CA ASP A 302 14.93 0.14 -13.07
C ASP A 302 14.68 -0.49 -11.67
N GLY A 303 15.01 -1.77 -11.48
CA GLY A 303 14.84 -2.50 -10.23
C GLY A 303 13.52 -3.24 -10.09
N TYR A 304 12.95 -3.75 -11.19
CA TYR A 304 11.78 -4.63 -11.17
C TYR A 304 12.14 -5.97 -11.79
N LEU A 305 12.24 -7.00 -10.96
CA LEU A 305 12.74 -8.31 -11.35
C LEU A 305 11.56 -9.27 -11.55
N ASN A 306 11.35 -9.77 -12.77
CA ASN A 306 10.35 -10.81 -13.03
C ASN A 306 10.86 -12.15 -12.46
N ILE A 307 10.24 -12.58 -11.36
CA ILE A 307 10.54 -13.84 -10.68
C ILE A 307 9.95 -15.01 -11.46
N GLY A 308 8.83 -14.81 -12.14
CA GLY A 308 8.20 -15.82 -12.98
C GLY A 308 6.69 -15.72 -12.98
N ARG A 309 6.05 -16.83 -13.34
CA ARG A 309 4.59 -16.92 -13.40
C ARG A 309 4.09 -18.30 -13.01
N GLU A 310 2.87 -18.36 -12.49
CA GLU A 310 2.10 -19.59 -12.28
C GLU A 310 0.80 -19.51 -13.08
N THR A 311 0.35 -20.62 -13.66
CA THR A 311 -0.95 -20.76 -14.31
C THR A 311 -1.64 -22.00 -13.76
N SER A 312 -2.79 -21.80 -13.12
CA SER A 312 -3.59 -22.86 -12.51
C SER A 312 -5.02 -22.36 -12.30
N ASP A 313 -5.99 -23.27 -12.34
CA ASP A 313 -7.35 -23.04 -11.83
C ASP A 313 -8.03 -21.79 -12.43
N GLY A 314 -7.90 -21.59 -13.74
CA GLY A 314 -8.48 -20.44 -14.42
C GLY A 314 -7.84 -19.10 -14.07
N LYS A 315 -6.59 -19.08 -13.58
CA LYS A 315 -5.86 -17.85 -13.25
C LYS A 315 -4.38 -17.95 -13.64
N ARG A 316 -3.83 -16.85 -14.15
CA ARG A 316 -2.38 -16.64 -14.26
C ARG A 316 -1.93 -15.63 -13.22
N GLU A 317 -0.90 -15.96 -12.47
CA GLU A 317 -0.22 -15.05 -11.56
C GLU A 317 1.18 -14.75 -12.09
N ILE A 318 1.55 -13.47 -12.14
CA ILE A 318 2.86 -13.00 -12.58
C ILE A 318 3.54 -12.35 -11.38
N PHE A 319 4.79 -12.74 -11.11
CA PHE A 319 5.50 -12.43 -9.88
C PHE A 319 6.67 -11.48 -10.15
N PHE A 320 6.72 -10.38 -9.41
CA PHE A 320 7.84 -9.44 -9.43
C PHE A 320 8.40 -9.21 -8.03
N ALA A 321 9.72 -9.04 -7.95
CA ALA A 321 10.40 -8.43 -6.82
C ALA A 321 10.89 -7.03 -7.21
N CYS A 322 10.43 -6.02 -6.47
CA CYS A 322 10.56 -4.62 -6.81
C CYS A 322 11.42 -3.89 -5.77
N LYS A 323 12.28 -2.99 -6.24
CA LYS A 323 13.09 -2.10 -5.41
C LYS A 323 12.25 -1.04 -4.70
N GLU A 324 11.17 -0.61 -5.34
CA GLU A 324 10.24 0.40 -4.83
C GLU A 324 8.79 -0.02 -5.15
N PHE A 325 7.80 0.68 -4.57
CA PHE A 325 6.40 0.23 -4.55
C PHE A 325 5.40 1.16 -5.24
N ARG A 326 5.81 2.34 -5.70
CA ARG A 326 4.90 3.34 -6.27
C ARG A 326 4.68 3.13 -7.77
N LYS A 327 5.71 2.76 -8.53
CA LYS A 327 5.60 2.58 -9.99
C LYS A 327 4.75 1.35 -10.37
N PRO A 328 4.88 0.16 -9.74
CA PRO A 328 4.13 -1.02 -10.18
C PRO A 328 2.60 -0.84 -10.15
N PRO A 329 1.98 -0.36 -9.05
CA PRO A 329 0.55 -0.06 -9.02
C PRO A 329 0.12 0.94 -10.10
N LYS A 330 0.90 2.01 -10.29
CA LYS A 330 0.64 3.04 -11.30
C LYS A 330 0.63 2.49 -12.73
N VAL A 331 1.60 1.63 -13.05
CA VAL A 331 1.67 0.95 -14.35
C VAL A 331 0.48 0.03 -14.53
N LEU A 332 0.18 -0.78 -13.52
CA LEU A 332 -0.85 -1.80 -13.65
C LEU A 332 -2.25 -1.22 -13.71
N ASP A 333 -2.53 -0.10 -13.04
CA ASP A 333 -3.81 0.61 -13.17
C ASP A 333 -4.08 1.09 -14.61
N GLN A 334 -3.03 1.42 -15.39
CA GLN A 334 -3.17 1.73 -16.81
C GLN A 334 -3.48 0.47 -17.64
N ILE A 335 -2.80 -0.64 -17.34
CA ILE A 335 -3.01 -1.93 -18.00
C ILE A 335 -4.41 -2.48 -17.69
N ILE A 336 -4.86 -2.41 -16.43
CA ILE A 336 -6.23 -2.76 -16.03
C ILE A 336 -7.24 -1.97 -16.85
N LYS A 337 -7.09 -0.65 -16.95
CA LYS A 337 -7.98 0.20 -17.77
C LYS A 337 -7.98 -0.22 -19.24
N LYS A 338 -6.83 -0.60 -19.79
CA LYS A 338 -6.68 -1.05 -21.18
C LYS A 338 -7.36 -2.41 -21.45
N TYR A 339 -7.31 -3.34 -20.50
CA TYR A 339 -7.79 -4.71 -20.67
C TYR A 339 -9.12 -5.02 -19.95
N ASN A 340 -9.77 -4.04 -19.31
CA ASN A 340 -10.99 -4.23 -18.50
C ASN A 340 -12.18 -4.89 -19.22
N GLN A 341 -12.24 -4.83 -20.55
CA GLN A 341 -13.28 -5.50 -21.34
C GLN A 341 -13.01 -7.00 -21.55
N LYS A 342 -11.77 -7.44 -21.32
CA LYS A 342 -11.29 -8.81 -21.61
C LYS A 342 -10.98 -9.59 -20.33
N PHE A 343 -10.32 -8.94 -19.37
CA PHE A 343 -9.85 -9.56 -18.14
C PHE A 343 -10.21 -8.71 -16.92
N ASP A 344 -10.46 -9.39 -15.81
CA ASP A 344 -10.65 -8.80 -14.49
C ASP A 344 -9.31 -8.85 -13.75
N ILE A 345 -8.35 -8.04 -14.22
CA ILE A 345 -6.98 -8.03 -13.69
C ILE A 345 -7.00 -7.36 -12.31
N ASP A 346 -6.34 -7.99 -11.34
CA ASP A 346 -6.11 -7.46 -9.99
C ASP A 346 -4.65 -7.66 -9.59
N TYR A 347 -4.24 -7.03 -8.49
CA TYR A 347 -2.89 -7.16 -7.96
C TYR A 347 -2.77 -6.88 -6.48
N GLU A 348 -1.69 -7.45 -5.95
CA GLU A 348 -1.22 -7.22 -4.60
C GLU A 348 0.21 -6.68 -4.63
N ILE A 349 0.50 -5.76 -3.71
CA ILE A 349 1.86 -5.33 -3.42
C ILE A 349 2.06 -5.29 -1.91
N TYR A 350 3.11 -5.96 -1.44
CA TYR A 350 3.42 -6.01 -0.02
C TYR A 350 4.92 -6.19 0.18
N LYS A 351 5.38 -5.99 1.41
CA LYS A 351 6.79 -6.09 1.76
C LYS A 351 7.14 -7.51 2.19
N ASP A 352 8.13 -8.09 1.55
CA ASP A 352 8.75 -9.36 1.91
C ASP A 352 10.21 -9.29 1.45
N LYS A 353 11.08 -8.82 2.36
CA LYS A 353 12.50 -8.56 2.08
C LYS A 353 13.23 -9.79 1.54
N TYR A 354 12.90 -10.98 2.04
CA TYR A 354 13.65 -12.20 1.71
C TYR A 354 12.92 -13.12 0.75
N TRP A 355 11.84 -12.62 0.13
CA TRP A 355 11.03 -13.33 -0.85
C TRP A 355 10.55 -14.69 -0.31
N GLN A 356 10.16 -14.71 0.97
CA GLN A 356 9.64 -15.89 1.64
C GLN A 356 8.41 -16.46 0.90
N THR A 357 7.63 -15.60 0.24
CA THR A 357 6.53 -15.97 -0.66
C THR A 357 6.92 -17.05 -1.66
N PHE A 358 8.13 -17.01 -2.22
CA PHE A 358 8.55 -17.92 -3.30
C PHE A 358 9.33 -19.16 -2.83
N ARG A 359 9.47 -19.38 -1.51
CA ARG A 359 10.23 -20.54 -0.97
C ARG A 359 9.74 -21.89 -1.44
N HIS A 360 8.46 -22.02 -1.78
CA HIS A 360 7.91 -23.27 -2.27
C HIS A 360 8.42 -23.66 -3.67
N PHE A 361 9.07 -22.72 -4.39
CA PHE A 361 9.78 -22.98 -5.66
C PHE A 361 11.28 -23.24 -5.47
N GLU A 362 11.84 -22.98 -4.29
CA GLU A 362 13.24 -23.30 -4.01
C GLU A 362 13.42 -24.82 -3.97
N GLN A 363 14.28 -25.36 -4.85
CA GLN A 363 14.60 -26.78 -4.86
C GLN A 363 15.49 -27.09 -3.64
N LYS A 364 15.14 -28.12 -2.87
CA LYS A 364 15.91 -28.57 -1.70
C LYS A 364 17.15 -29.36 -2.06
#